data_AF-A0A1C4TQC8-F1
#
_entry.id   AF-A0A1C4TQC8-F1
#
_cell.length_a   1.000
_cell.length_b   1.000
_cell.length_c   1.000
_cell.angle_alpha   90.00
_cell.angle_beta   90.00
_cell.angle_gamma   90.00
#
_symmetry.space_group_name_H-M   'P 1'
#
loop_
_entity.id
_entity.type
_entity.pdbx_description
1 polymer ?
#
loop_
_entity_poly.entity_id
_entity_poly.type
_entity_poly.pdbx_seq_one_letter_code
_entity_poly.pdbx_strand_id
1 'polypeptide(L)'
;MTYARPAGDPAGPGAYVLGVDSGGSGLRVALGRVEEPGPLATTVCAEPVRTGPGGIDAGHLLDQLLPAARELLDRAAATPTGAGSDAARALGAPADGA
;
A
#
# COMPACT_ATOMS: atom_id res chain seq x y z
N MET A 1 17.27 -12.17 -6.27
CA MET A 1 16.69 -12.54 -4.96
C MET A 1 15.28 -13.01 -5.25
N THR A 2 15.02 -14.31 -5.19
CA THR A 2 13.72 -14.89 -5.54
C THR A 2 12.99 -15.17 -4.24
N TYR A 3 11.93 -14.41 -3.93
CA TYR A 3 11.11 -14.73 -2.78
C TYR A 3 10.27 -15.95 -3.11
N ALA A 4 10.28 -16.96 -2.24
CA ALA A 4 9.41 -18.12 -2.41
C ALA A 4 7.96 -17.65 -2.34
N ARG A 5 7.19 -17.89 -3.41
CA ARG A 5 5.74 -17.69 -3.36
C ARG A 5 5.22 -18.62 -2.26
N PRO A 6 4.48 -18.12 -1.25
CA PRO A 6 3.89 -19.03 -0.26
C PRO A 6 3.09 -20.12 -0.99
N ALA A 7 3.30 -21.36 -0.56
CA ALA A 7 2.64 -22.51 -1.13
C ALA A 7 1.19 -22.53 -0.62
N GLY A 8 0.24 -22.26 -1.51
CA GLY A 8 -1.19 -22.09 -1.21
C GLY A 8 -1.57 -20.64 -0.93
N ASP A 9 -2.83 -20.28 -1.24
CA ASP A 9 -3.38 -18.98 -0.83
C ASP A 9 -3.65 -19.03 0.68
N PRO A 10 -2.89 -18.30 1.53
CA PRO A 10 -3.11 -18.30 2.98
C PRO A 10 -4.42 -17.61 3.36
N ALA A 11 -5.07 -16.96 2.41
CA ALA A 11 -6.25 -16.16 2.63
C ALA A 11 -7.31 -16.68 1.66
N GLY A 12 -8.46 -17.14 2.18
CA GLY A 12 -9.50 -17.72 1.33
C GLY A 12 -10.00 -16.74 0.26
N PRO A 13 -10.79 -17.22 -0.71
CA PRO A 13 -11.40 -16.35 -1.72
C PRO A 13 -12.04 -15.12 -1.07
N GLY A 14 -11.77 -13.94 -1.65
CA GLY A 14 -12.19 -12.64 -1.11
C GLY A 14 -11.21 -11.97 -0.14
N ALA A 15 -10.03 -12.57 0.10
CA ALA A 15 -8.99 -11.98 0.92
C ALA A 15 -8.38 -10.69 0.33
N TYR A 16 -8.00 -9.79 1.25
CA TYR A 16 -7.30 -8.55 0.92
C TYR A 16 -5.78 -8.73 0.92
N VAL A 17 -5.12 -8.00 0.03
CA VAL A 17 -3.66 -7.82 -0.01
C VAL A 17 -3.35 -6.35 0.21
N LEU A 18 -2.36 -6.07 1.06
CA LEU A 18 -1.87 -4.71 1.29
C LEU A 18 -0.45 -4.57 0.74
N GLY A 19 -0.30 -3.76 -0.32
CA GLY A 19 1.00 -3.35 -0.84
C GLY A 19 1.49 -2.09 -0.13
N VAL A 20 2.73 -2.11 0.35
CA VAL A 20 3.35 -1.00 1.10
C VAL A 20 4.70 -0.66 0.46
N ASP A 21 4.84 0.57 -0.02
CA ASP A 21 6.07 1.11 -0.63
C ASP A 21 6.57 2.29 0.21
N SER A 22 7.68 2.10 0.93
CA SER A 22 8.33 3.14 1.73
C SER A 22 9.45 3.78 0.91
N GLY A 23 9.20 5.00 0.42
CA GLY A 23 10.18 5.79 -0.33
C GLY A 23 10.67 7.01 0.46
N GLY A 24 11.64 7.73 -0.12
CA GLY A 24 12.19 8.96 0.49
C GLY A 24 11.18 10.11 0.63
N SER A 25 10.04 10.03 -0.07
CA SER A 25 8.95 11.03 -0.04
C SER A 25 7.77 10.63 0.85
N GLY A 26 7.88 9.52 1.60
CA GLY A 26 6.77 9.00 2.40
C GLY A 26 6.38 7.56 2.07
N LEU A 27 5.24 7.15 2.62
CA LEU A 27 4.67 5.82 2.49
C LEU A 27 3.54 5.83 1.46
N ARG A 28 3.55 4.89 0.53
CA ARG A 28 2.43 4.64 -0.40
C ARG A 28 1.82 3.30 -0.06
N VAL A 29 0.49 3.27 0.07
CA VAL A 29 -0.24 2.07 0.47
C VAL A 29 -1.36 1.81 -0.51
N ALA A 30 -1.48 0.55 -0.95
CA ALA A 30 -2.50 0.09 -1.87
C ALA A 30 -3.19 -1.15 -1.30
N LEU A 31 -4.52 -1.12 -1.26
CA LEU A 31 -5.36 -2.27 -0.89
C LEU A 31 -5.88 -2.92 -2.17
N GLY A 32 -5.69 -4.24 -2.31
CA GLY A 32 -6.21 -5.05 -3.41
C GLY A 32 -6.88 -6.33 -2.89
N ARG A 33 -7.37 -7.17 -3.81
CA ARG A 33 -7.88 -8.52 -3.51
C ARG A 33 -7.09 -9.57 -4.27
N VAL A 34 -6.93 -10.75 -3.68
CA VAL A 34 -6.04 -11.83 -4.20
C VAL A 34 -6.43 -12.32 -5.61
N GLU A 35 -7.66 -12.07 -6.06
CA GLU A 35 -8.18 -12.50 -7.36
C GLU A 35 -8.66 -11.35 -8.27
N GLU A 36 -8.58 -10.10 -7.81
CA GLU A 36 -9.01 -8.93 -8.57
C GLU A 36 -7.78 -8.15 -9.09
N PRO A 37 -7.73 -7.78 -10.38
CA PRO A 37 -6.64 -6.96 -10.89
C PRO A 37 -6.73 -5.53 -10.35
N GLY A 38 -5.58 -4.96 -10.02
CA GLY A 38 -5.45 -3.56 -9.61
C GLY A 38 -5.85 -3.28 -8.15
N PRO A 39 -5.57 -2.06 -7.65
CA PRO A 39 -5.93 -1.67 -6.30
C PRO A 39 -7.40 -1.27 -6.21
N LEU A 40 -8.08 -1.72 -5.14
CA LEU A 40 -9.40 -1.24 -4.74
C LEU A 40 -9.34 0.20 -4.23
N ALA A 41 -8.25 0.54 -3.54
CA ALA A 41 -8.03 1.85 -2.97
C ALA A 41 -6.54 2.09 -2.72
N THR A 42 -6.11 3.35 -2.78
CA THR A 42 -4.75 3.77 -2.44
C THR A 42 -4.76 4.97 -1.49
N THR A 43 -3.66 5.17 -0.76
CA THR A 43 -3.41 6.36 0.05
C THR A 43 -1.90 6.64 0.15
N VAL A 44 -1.56 7.86 0.54
CA VAL A 44 -0.19 8.34 0.71
C VAL A 44 -0.04 8.97 2.08
N CYS A 45 0.96 8.52 2.85
CA CYS A 45 1.43 9.21 4.05
C CYS A 45 2.66 10.03 3.64
N ALA A 46 2.52 11.35 3.60
CA ALA A 46 3.56 12.24 3.08
C ALA A 46 4.79 12.38 4.00
N GLU A 47 4.69 11.94 5.26
CA GLU A 47 5.83 11.94 6.18
C GLU A 47 6.78 10.78 5.88
N PRO A 48 8.06 11.05 5.52
CA PRO A 48 9.05 10.00 5.35
C PRO A 48 9.18 9.13 6.61
N VAL A 49 9.26 7.82 6.42
CA VAL A 49 9.47 6.91 7.55
C VAL A 49 10.88 7.16 8.12
N ARG A 50 10.98 7.33 9.43
CA ARG A 50 12.26 7.56 10.11
C ARG A 50 13.20 6.39 9.87
N THR A 51 14.46 6.71 9.66
CA THR A 51 15.54 5.74 9.53
C THR A 51 16.65 6.07 10.51
N GLY A 52 17.37 5.05 10.95
CA GLY A 52 18.54 5.17 11.81
C GLY A 52 19.61 4.13 11.45
N PRO A 53 20.66 3.97 12.26
CA PRO A 53 21.74 3.01 11.99
C PRO A 53 21.27 1.56 11.81
N GLY A 54 20.12 1.21 12.37
CA GLY A 54 19.49 -0.11 12.22
C GLY A 54 18.52 -0.24 11.03
N GLY A 55 18.40 0.78 10.17
CA GLY A 55 17.44 0.83 9.07
C GLY A 55 16.14 1.55 9.46
N ILE A 56 15.01 1.04 8.96
CA ILE A 56 13.69 1.65 9.15
C ILE A 56 13.26 1.55 10.63
N ASP A 57 12.75 2.66 11.17
CA ASP A 57 12.05 2.67 12.45
C ASP A 57 10.69 1.97 12.28
N ALA A 58 10.60 0.73 12.78
CA ALA A 58 9.40 -0.09 12.66
C ALA A 58 8.20 0.48 13.43
N GLY A 59 8.44 1.17 14.56
CA GLY A 59 7.37 1.80 15.34
C GLY A 59 6.76 2.94 14.54
N HIS A 60 7.60 3.82 14.02
CA HIS A 60 7.17 4.93 13.17
C HIS A 60 6.48 4.46 11.88
N LEU A 61 6.94 3.36 11.28
CA LEU A 61 6.27 2.75 10.14
C LEU A 61 4.86 2.30 10.50
N LEU A 62 4.67 1.58 11.62
CA LEU A 62 3.37 1.07 12.03
C LEU A 62 2.41 2.18 12.46
N ASP A 63 2.92 3.24 13.08
CA ASP A 63 2.14 4.42 13.46
C ASP A 63 1.51 5.11 12.23
N GLN A 64 2.20 5.09 11.08
CA GLN A 64 1.64 5.59 9.82
C GLN A 64 0.78 4.54 9.10
N LEU A 65 1.24 3.29 9.06
CA LEU A 65 0.62 2.23 8.24
C LEU A 65 -0.73 1.76 8.80
N LEU A 66 -0.87 1.61 10.13
CA LEU A 66 -2.09 1.05 10.71
C LEU A 66 -3.31 1.96 10.55
N PRO A 67 -3.22 3.30 10.75
CA PRO A 67 -4.31 4.20 10.40
C PRO A 67 -4.66 4.17 8.92
N ALA A 68 -3.66 4.19 8.03
CA ALA A 68 -3.87 4.14 6.58
C ALA A 68 -4.58 2.85 6.14
N ALA A 69 -4.19 1.70 6.70
CA ALA A 69 -4.81 0.42 6.39
C ALA A 69 -6.29 0.39 6.82
N ARG A 70 -6.63 0.93 7.99
CA ARG A 70 -8.02 1.01 8.46
C ARG A 70 -8.86 1.89 7.54
N GLU A 71 -8.35 3.06 7.17
CA GLU A 71 -9.04 3.97 6.25
C GLU A 71 -9.31 3.30 4.89
N LEU A 72 -8.34 2.56 4.35
CA LEU A 72 -8.50 1.83 3.10
C LEU A 72 -9.56 0.73 3.19
N LEU A 73 -9.59 -0.01 4.29
CA LEU A 73 -10.60 -1.05 4.52
C LEU A 73 -12.01 -0.46 4.64
N ASP A 74 -12.15 0.65 5.37
CA ASP A 74 -13.43 1.34 5.52
C ASP A 74 -13.95 1.84 4.16
N ARG A 75 -13.07 2.41 3.32
CA ARG A 75 -13.42 2.84 1.96
C ARG A 75 -13.81 1.68 1.05
N ALA A 76 -13.10 0.55 1.15
CA ALA A 76 -13.41 -0.65 0.38
C ALA A 76 -14.76 -1.26 0.80
N ALA A 77 -15.11 -1.21 2.08
CA ALA A 77 -16.41 -1.67 2.58
C ALA A 77 -17.57 -0.76 2.15
N ALA A 78 -17.32 0.55 2.03
CA ALA A 78 -18.32 1.54 1.61
C ALA A 78 -18.59 1.54 0.09
N THR A 79 -17.73 0.91 -0.72
CA THR A 79 -17.86 0.91 -2.18
C THR A 79 -18.54 -0.40 -2.64
N PRO A 80 -19.77 -0.37 -3.20
CA PRO A 80 -20.37 -1.59 -3.74
C PRO A 80 -19.50 -2.14 -4.87
N THR A 81 -19.19 -3.43 -4.81
CA THR A 81 -18.36 -4.14 -5.80
C THR A 81 -19.00 -4.06 -7.18
N GLY A 82 -18.56 -3.09 -7.97
CA GLY A 82 -19.15 -2.79 -9.27
C GLY A 82 -18.49 -1.61 -9.97
N ALA A 83 -17.18 -1.66 -10.18
CA ALA A 83 -16.47 -1.03 -11.30
C ALA A 83 -14.96 -1.19 -11.08
N GLY A 84 -14.33 -2.09 -11.85
CA GLY A 84 -12.89 -2.03 -12.06
C GLY A 84 -12.54 -0.68 -12.67
N SER A 85 -11.68 0.08 -12.01
CA SER A 85 -11.05 1.24 -12.63
C SER A 85 -9.54 1.07 -12.52
N ASP A 86 -8.94 0.75 -13.67
CA ASP A 86 -7.52 0.93 -13.90
C ASP A 86 -7.17 2.39 -13.60
N ALA A 87 -6.43 2.59 -12.51
CA ALA A 87 -5.74 3.84 -12.25
C ALA A 87 -4.36 3.54 -11.68
N ALA A 88 -3.53 2.85 -12.48
CA ALA A 88 -2.10 3.07 -12.40
C ALA A 88 -1.82 4.52 -12.84
N ARG A 89 -1.78 5.45 -11.88
CA ARG A 89 -1.23 6.79 -12.12
C ARG A 89 0.07 6.93 -11.37
N ALA A 90 1.17 6.79 -12.11
CA ALA A 90 2.48 7.27 -11.69
C ALA A 90 2.36 8.77 -11.39
N LEU A 91 2.57 9.15 -10.13
CA LEU A 91 2.75 10.56 -9.77
C LEU A 91 4.22 10.90 -10.03
N GLY A 92 4.46 11.78 -11.00
CA GLY A 92 5.78 12.25 -11.38
C GLY A 92 6.52 12.93 -10.22
N ALA A 93 7.83 12.75 -10.19
CA ALA A 93 8.73 13.48 -9.31
C ALA A 93 8.74 14.98 -9.66
N PRO A 94 8.83 15.90 -8.67
CA PRO A 94 9.20 17.27 -8.96
C PRO A 94 10.65 17.29 -9.49
N ALA A 95 10.82 17.88 -10.67
CA ALA A 95 12.11 18.29 -11.16
C ALA A 95 12.58 19.49 -10.33
N ASP A 96 13.64 19.33 -9.55
CA ASP A 96 14.37 20.46 -9.00
C ASP A 96 15.51 20.82 -9.94
N GLY A 97 15.42 22.03 -10.50
CA GLY A 97 16.46 22.61 -11.32
C GLY A 97 17.61 23.15 -10.47
N ALA A 98 18.82 22.96 -10.99
CA ALA A 98 19.95 23.88 -10.89
C ALA A 98 20.85 23.66 -12.11
#